data_AF-A0A0A7KF55-F1
#
_entry.id   AF-A0A0A7KF55-F1
#
_cell.length_a   1.000
_cell.length_b   1.000
_cell.length_c   1.000
_cell.angle_alpha   90.00
_cell.angle_beta   90.00
_cell.angle_gamma   90.00
#
_symmetry.space_group_name_H-M   'P 1'
#
loop_
_entity.id
_entity.type
_entity.pdbx_description
1 polymer ?
#
loop_
_entity_poly.entity_id
_entity_poly.type
_entity_poly.pdbx_seq_one_letter_code
_entity_poly.pdbx_strand_id
1 'polypeptide(L)'
;MMLVLILLVIFGGITAIVYVDNLGKTARKAMTFQQDEGPPLPAAAAPSALPRPQADAPESLALRLPEPARTQAWALLCLVTDAHRVGVNGDTRTAYLIAQTIGAYLPDTLRAYLNLTDGARRTLESQGQPPETLLTEQLGLLEDGVREALRHDHATADRLLSQGRFLRERFGAAESELRLTPELRKG
;
A
#
# COMPACT_ATOMS: atom_id res chain seq x y z
N MET A 1 12.17 -27.90 11.37
CA MET A 1 13.29 -26.93 11.27
C MET A 1 13.81 -26.75 9.83
N MET A 2 13.79 -27.78 8.97
CA MET A 2 14.29 -27.67 7.58
C MET A 2 13.49 -26.70 6.68
N LEU A 3 12.18 -26.59 6.86
CA LEU A 3 11.30 -25.68 6.10
C LEU A 3 11.54 -24.18 6.38
N VAL A 4 11.95 -23.84 7.61
CA VAL A 4 12.25 -22.44 7.99
C VAL A 4 13.57 -21.98 7.36
N LEU A 5 14.54 -22.89 7.22
CA LEU A 5 15.83 -22.62 6.59
C LEU A 5 15.68 -22.31 5.09
N ILE A 6 14.76 -22.99 4.39
CA ILE A 6 14.50 -22.75 2.96
C ILE A 6 13.89 -21.36 2.75
N LEU A 7 12.96 -20.94 3.61
CA LEU A 7 12.29 -19.64 3.52
C LEU A 7 13.24 -18.47 3.84
N LEU A 8 14.18 -18.68 4.77
CA LEU A 8 15.21 -17.70 5.13
C LEU A 8 16.25 -17.50 4.01
N VAL A 9 16.59 -18.55 3.26
CA VAL A 9 17.53 -18.47 2.13
C VAL A 9 16.91 -17.74 0.92
N ILE A 10 15.61 -17.93 0.67
CA ILE A 10 14.90 -17.23 -0.42
C ILE A 10 14.74 -15.73 -0.10
N PHE A 11 14.35 -15.38 1.13
CA PHE A 11 14.23 -13.96 1.54
C PHE A 11 15.57 -13.25 1.76
N GLY A 12 16.61 -13.98 2.21
CA GLY A 12 17.96 -13.43 2.43
C GLY A 12 18.69 -13.09 1.13
N GLY A 13 18.46 -13.84 0.05
CA GLY A 13 19.06 -13.58 -1.26
C GLY A 13 18.57 -12.29 -1.93
N ILE A 14 17.27 -11.99 -1.80
CA ILE A 14 16.65 -10.81 -2.43
C ILE A 14 17.06 -9.51 -1.71
N THR A 15 17.20 -9.56 -0.38
CA THR A 15 17.62 -8.40 0.42
C THR A 15 19.08 -7.99 0.16
N ALA A 16 19.98 -8.94 -0.13
CA ALA A 16 21.37 -8.64 -0.43
C ALA A 16 21.56 -7.90 -1.78
N ILE A 17 20.72 -8.20 -2.78
CA ILE A 17 20.81 -7.57 -4.12
C ILE A 17 20.35 -6.11 -4.08
N VAL A 18 19.30 -5.80 -3.31
CA VAL A 18 18.80 -4.41 -3.16
C VAL A 18 19.78 -3.55 -2.32
N TYR A 19 20.56 -4.15 -1.43
CA TYR A 19 21.49 -3.41 -0.56
C TYR A 19 22.74 -2.88 -1.30
N VAL A 20 23.29 -3.64 -2.26
CA VAL A 20 24.50 -3.25 -2.99
C VAL A 20 24.23 -2.09 -3.97
N ASP A 21 23.05 -2.06 -4.60
CA ASP A 21 22.66 -0.99 -5.53
C ASP A 21 22.45 0.38 -4.84
N ASN A 22 22.04 0.37 -3.57
CA ASN A 22 21.86 1.61 -2.81
C ASN A 22 23.18 2.20 -2.31
N LEU A 23 24.21 1.39 -2.05
CA LEU A 23 25.56 1.87 -1.70
C LEU A 23 26.26 2.57 -2.87
N GLY A 24 26.03 2.11 -4.10
CA GLY A 24 26.59 2.75 -5.31
C GLY A 24 26.01 4.16 -5.56
N LYS A 25 24.75 4.39 -5.16
CA LYS A 25 24.07 5.69 -5.29
C LYS A 25 24.55 6.72 -4.27
N THR A 26 24.89 6.31 -3.05
CA THR A 26 25.39 7.23 -2.01
C THR A 26 26.83 7.65 -2.27
N ALA A 27 27.69 6.76 -2.80
CA ALA A 27 29.07 7.11 -3.15
C ALA A 27 29.16 8.17 -4.27
N ARG A 28 28.29 8.12 -5.29
CA ARG A 28 28.22 9.16 -6.34
C ARG A 28 27.79 10.53 -5.80
N LYS A 29 27.00 10.56 -4.73
CA LYS A 29 26.48 11.81 -4.15
C LYS A 29 27.54 12.56 -3.33
N ALA A 30 28.52 11.85 -2.79
CA ALA A 30 29.62 12.44 -2.03
C ALA A 30 30.70 13.08 -2.92
N MET A 31 30.81 12.69 -4.19
CA MET A 31 31.84 13.20 -5.11
C MET A 31 31.48 14.54 -5.79
N THR A 32 30.27 15.06 -5.58
CA THR A 32 29.79 16.30 -6.24
C THR A 32 29.87 17.55 -5.36
N PHE A 33 30.36 17.46 -4.12
CA PHE A 33 30.41 18.60 -3.18
C PHE A 33 31.77 19.31 -3.10
N GLN A 34 32.55 19.30 -4.18
CA GLN A 34 33.80 20.07 -4.22
C GLN A 34 34.00 20.69 -5.59
N GLN A 35 33.36 21.84 -5.80
CA GLN A 35 33.78 22.77 -6.83
C GLN A 35 33.68 24.20 -6.28
N ASP A 36 34.87 24.74 -6.08
CA ASP A 36 35.23 26.02 -5.48
C ASP A 36 34.53 27.24 -6.09
N GLU A 37 34.46 28.27 -5.25
CA GLU A 37 34.01 29.62 -5.54
C GLU A 37 34.71 30.25 -6.76
N GLY A 38 33.91 30.72 -7.70
CA GLY A 38 34.29 31.63 -8.78
C GLY A 38 33.21 32.70 -8.98
N PRO A 39 33.57 33.92 -9.45
CA PRO A 39 32.70 35.10 -9.43
C PRO A 39 31.43 34.95 -10.28
N PRO A 40 30.34 35.70 -9.98
CA PRO A 40 29.01 35.40 -10.50
C PRO A 40 28.92 35.75 -11.99
N LEU A 41 28.81 34.71 -12.83
CA LEU A 41 28.36 34.84 -14.21
C LEU A 41 26.82 35.05 -14.21
N PRO A 42 26.29 35.88 -15.13
CA PRO A 42 24.87 36.20 -15.19
C PRO A 42 24.02 34.95 -15.39
N ALA A 43 22.91 34.89 -14.64
CA ALA A 43 21.97 33.77 -14.58
C ALA A 43 21.48 33.35 -15.98
N ALA A 44 22.13 32.34 -16.55
CA ALA A 44 21.57 31.58 -17.64
C ALA A 44 20.33 30.85 -17.11
N ALA A 45 19.18 31.12 -17.73
CA ALA A 45 17.92 30.47 -17.45
C ALA A 45 18.13 28.95 -17.31
N ALA A 46 17.72 28.40 -16.17
CA ALA A 46 17.81 26.98 -15.90
C ALA A 46 17.19 26.22 -17.07
N PRO A 47 17.91 25.29 -17.73
CA PRO A 47 17.30 24.42 -18.73
C PRO A 47 16.16 23.69 -18.03
N SER A 48 14.96 23.78 -18.61
CA SER A 48 13.78 23.04 -18.17
C SER A 48 14.19 21.61 -17.86
N ALA A 49 14.12 21.24 -16.58
CA ALA A 49 14.46 19.90 -16.14
C ALA A 49 13.65 18.93 -17.01
N LEU A 50 14.35 18.10 -17.79
CA LEU A 50 13.75 17.04 -18.59
C LEU A 50 12.77 16.27 -17.70
N PRO A 51 11.59 15.86 -18.22
CA PRO A 51 10.71 14.97 -17.49
C PRO A 51 11.53 13.79 -16.95
N ARG A 52 11.62 13.67 -15.62
CA ARG A 52 12.14 12.44 -15.00
C ARG A 52 11.34 11.29 -15.60
N PRO A 53 11.96 10.14 -15.94
CA PRO A 53 11.21 8.95 -16.32
C PRO A 53 10.21 8.70 -15.19
N GLN A 54 8.93 8.98 -15.44
CA GLN A 54 7.87 8.59 -14.53
C GLN A 54 7.98 7.07 -14.47
N ALA A 55 8.22 6.53 -13.27
CA ALA A 55 8.04 5.11 -13.05
C ALA A 55 6.64 4.78 -13.60
N ASP A 56 6.57 3.79 -14.50
CA ASP A 56 5.34 3.44 -15.21
C ASP A 56 4.17 3.39 -14.22
N ALA A 57 3.17 4.24 -14.45
CA ALA A 57 2.01 4.33 -13.59
C ALA A 57 1.29 2.97 -13.55
N PRO A 58 0.72 2.54 -12.41
CA PRO A 58 0.13 1.21 -12.29
C PRO A 58 -0.98 0.95 -13.31
N GLU A 59 -1.71 1.98 -13.73
CA GLU A 59 -2.74 1.91 -14.78
C GLU A 59 -2.12 1.51 -16.13
N SER A 60 -0.97 2.09 -16.47
CA SER A 60 -0.25 1.77 -17.70
C SER A 60 0.31 0.36 -17.69
N LEU A 61 0.77 -0.12 -16.53
CA LEU A 61 1.24 -1.48 -16.34
C LEU A 61 0.09 -2.49 -16.48
N ALA A 62 -1.06 -2.21 -15.85
CA ALA A 62 -2.23 -3.08 -15.91
C ALA A 62 -2.74 -3.28 -17.34
N LEU A 63 -2.76 -2.21 -18.16
CA LEU A 63 -3.22 -2.28 -19.55
C LEU A 63 -2.35 -3.18 -20.46
N ARG A 64 -1.07 -3.38 -20.10
CA ARG A 64 -0.13 -4.23 -20.84
C ARG A 64 -0.29 -5.73 -20.53
N LEU A 65 -1.07 -6.08 -19.52
CA LEU A 65 -1.28 -7.47 -19.12
C LEU A 65 -2.21 -8.21 -20.10
N PRO A 66 -2.03 -9.54 -20.24
CA PRO A 66 -3.01 -10.39 -20.90
C PRO A 66 -4.28 -10.55 -20.03
N GLU A 67 -5.37 -11.02 -20.65
CA GLU A 67 -6.54 -11.50 -19.89
C GLU A 67 -6.26 -12.87 -19.28
N PRO A 68 -6.82 -13.19 -18.10
CA PRO A 68 -7.75 -12.38 -17.29
C PRO A 68 -7.07 -11.39 -16.32
N ALA A 69 -5.74 -11.40 -16.23
CA ALA A 69 -4.98 -10.64 -15.23
C ALA A 69 -5.18 -9.12 -15.36
N ARG A 70 -5.34 -8.61 -16.58
CA ARG A 70 -5.67 -7.20 -16.82
C ARG A 70 -6.96 -6.79 -16.13
N THR A 71 -8.02 -7.56 -16.28
CA THR A 71 -9.32 -7.27 -15.65
C THR A 71 -9.20 -7.26 -14.13
N GLN A 72 -8.47 -8.22 -13.55
CA GLN A 72 -8.26 -8.29 -12.10
C GLN A 72 -7.43 -7.11 -11.57
N ALA A 73 -6.31 -6.79 -12.21
CA ALA A 73 -5.47 -5.66 -11.83
C ALA A 73 -6.24 -4.33 -11.91
N TRP A 74 -7.10 -4.18 -12.92
CA TRP A 74 -7.95 -3.00 -13.06
C TRP A 74 -9.01 -2.89 -11.97
N ALA A 75 -9.69 -4.01 -11.64
CA ALA A 75 -10.66 -4.05 -10.55
C ALA A 75 -10.02 -3.69 -9.21
N LEU A 76 -8.83 -4.23 -8.94
CA LEU A 76 -8.05 -3.89 -7.75
C LEU A 76 -7.68 -2.40 -7.73
N LEU A 77 -7.23 -1.83 -8.85
CA LEU A 77 -6.92 -0.40 -8.97
C LEU A 77 -8.11 0.49 -8.64
N CYS A 78 -9.28 0.18 -9.20
CA CYS A 78 -10.51 0.91 -8.88
C CYS A 78 -10.81 0.82 -7.38
N LEU A 79 -10.78 -0.39 -6.80
CA LEU A 79 -11.04 -0.61 -5.38
C LEU A 79 -10.14 0.24 -4.47
N VAL A 80 -8.82 0.19 -4.69
CA VAL A 80 -7.87 0.93 -3.84
C VAL A 80 -7.95 2.43 -4.07
N THR A 81 -8.19 2.87 -5.31
CA THR A 81 -8.29 4.29 -5.63
C THR A 81 -9.56 4.89 -5.03
N ASP A 82 -10.68 4.19 -5.10
CA ASP A 82 -11.94 4.62 -4.49
C ASP A 82 -11.80 4.68 -2.96
N ALA A 83 -11.22 3.65 -2.35
CA ALA A 83 -10.95 3.64 -0.92
C ALA A 83 -10.00 4.78 -0.49
N HIS A 84 -8.98 5.07 -1.30
CA HIS A 84 -8.06 6.17 -1.04
C HIS A 84 -8.76 7.54 -1.13
N ARG A 85 -9.66 7.73 -2.10
CA ARG A 85 -10.42 8.97 -2.30
C ARG A 85 -11.46 9.23 -1.22
N VAL A 86 -12.21 8.20 -0.83
CA VAL A 86 -13.22 8.29 0.24
C VAL A 86 -12.54 8.58 1.58
N GLY A 87 -11.30 8.12 1.74
CA GLY A 87 -10.54 8.23 2.98
C GLY A 87 -10.96 7.15 3.97
N VAL A 88 -9.97 6.53 4.61
CA VAL A 88 -10.20 5.57 5.68
C VAL A 88 -10.25 6.34 6.98
N ASN A 89 -11.42 6.38 7.62
CA ASN A 89 -11.65 7.22 8.79
C ASN A 89 -11.12 6.54 10.05
N GLY A 90 -9.91 6.89 10.47
CA GLY A 90 -9.36 6.55 11.79
C GLY A 90 -8.52 5.28 11.84
N ASP A 91 -8.57 4.40 10.83
CA ASP A 91 -7.67 3.26 10.74
C ASP A 91 -6.40 3.59 9.92
N THR A 92 -5.35 3.97 10.65
CA THR A 92 -4.01 4.25 10.07
C THR A 92 -3.42 3.03 9.38
N ARG A 93 -3.71 1.81 9.84
CA ARG A 93 -3.18 0.58 9.24
C ARG A 93 -3.82 0.34 7.88
N THR A 94 -5.14 0.49 7.78
CA THR A 94 -5.85 0.32 6.52
C THR A 94 -5.48 1.42 5.53
N ALA A 95 -5.37 2.68 5.98
CA ALA A 95 -4.86 3.78 5.15
C ALA A 95 -3.44 3.51 4.62
N TYR A 96 -2.54 3.02 5.48
CA TYR A 96 -1.19 2.64 5.09
C TYR A 96 -1.18 1.50 4.06
N LEU A 97 -1.98 0.46 4.28
CA LEU A 97 -2.06 -0.67 3.35
C LEU A 97 -2.52 -0.24 1.97
N ILE A 98 -3.58 0.58 1.88
CA ILE A 98 -4.09 1.10 0.60
C ILE A 98 -3.02 1.94 -0.11
N ALA A 99 -2.36 2.84 0.62
CA ALA A 99 -1.29 3.66 0.06
C ALA A 99 -0.13 2.82 -0.46
N GLN A 100 0.26 1.76 0.26
CA GLN A 100 1.32 0.84 -0.19
C GLN A 100 0.89 -0.02 -1.37
N THR A 101 -0.37 -0.46 -1.44
CA THR A 101 -0.86 -1.21 -2.60
C THR A 101 -0.79 -0.36 -3.85
N ILE A 102 -1.17 0.93 -3.78
CA ILE A 102 -1.09 1.87 -4.91
C ILE A 102 0.37 2.19 -5.27
N GLY A 103 1.20 2.51 -4.27
CA GLY A 103 2.52 3.07 -4.50
C GLY A 103 3.63 2.04 -4.76
N ALA A 104 3.49 0.82 -4.24
CA ALA A 104 4.55 -0.17 -4.24
C ALA A 104 4.05 -1.55 -4.66
N TYR A 105 3.15 -2.17 -3.89
CA TYR A 105 2.90 -3.61 -4.03
C TYR A 105 2.33 -3.98 -5.39
N LEU A 106 1.26 -3.32 -5.85
CA LEU A 106 0.70 -3.62 -7.16
C LEU A 106 1.68 -3.25 -8.29
N PRO A 107 2.24 -2.03 -8.37
CA PRO A 107 3.24 -1.70 -9.38
C PRO A 107 4.43 -2.67 -9.44
N ASP A 108 4.94 -3.10 -8.30
CA ASP A 108 6.07 -4.03 -8.21
C ASP A 108 5.69 -5.42 -8.74
N THR A 109 4.52 -5.94 -8.36
CA THR A 109 4.00 -7.22 -8.87
C THR A 109 3.83 -7.18 -10.38
N LEU A 110 3.24 -6.11 -10.92
CA LEU A 110 3.03 -5.99 -12.37
C LEU A 110 4.34 -5.87 -13.13
N ARG A 111 5.29 -5.07 -12.62
CA ARG A 111 6.63 -4.95 -13.21
C ARG A 111 7.39 -6.27 -13.18
N ALA A 112 7.28 -7.04 -12.09
CA ALA A 112 7.93 -8.34 -11.98
C ALA A 112 7.44 -9.29 -13.08
N TYR A 113 6.13 -9.36 -13.31
CA TYR A 113 5.57 -10.20 -14.38
C TYR A 113 5.95 -9.69 -15.78
N LEU A 114 5.80 -8.38 -16.03
CA LEU A 114 6.06 -7.80 -17.35
C LEU A 114 7.54 -7.83 -17.76
N ASN A 115 8.46 -7.92 -16.79
CA ASN A 115 9.90 -8.01 -17.03
C ASN A 115 10.43 -9.45 -17.04
N LEU A 116 9.56 -10.47 -16.97
CA LEU A 116 9.98 -11.86 -17.08
C LEU A 116 10.63 -12.12 -18.44
N THR A 117 11.84 -12.66 -18.41
CA THR A 117 12.53 -13.17 -19.61
C THR A 117 11.97 -14.54 -19.99
N ASP A 118 12.16 -14.94 -21.25
CA ASP A 118 11.76 -16.28 -21.72
C ASP A 118 12.47 -17.41 -20.97
N GLY A 119 13.70 -17.16 -20.51
CA GLY A 119 14.43 -18.09 -19.65
C GLY A 119 13.72 -18.29 -18.32
N ALA A 120 13.41 -17.19 -17.62
CA ALA A 120 12.71 -17.24 -16.33
C ALA A 120 11.31 -17.86 -16.45
N ARG A 121 10.58 -17.53 -17.52
CA ARG A 121 9.27 -18.13 -17.83
C ARG A 121 9.34 -19.65 -17.94
N ARG A 122 10.28 -20.17 -18.75
CA ARG A 122 10.49 -21.62 -18.88
C ARG A 122 10.92 -22.28 -17.57
N THR A 123 11.75 -21.61 -16.77
CA THR A 123 12.12 -22.12 -15.45
C THR A 123 10.91 -22.25 -14.54
N LEU A 124 10.07 -21.23 -14.45
CA LEU A 124 8.83 -21.24 -13.66
C LEU A 124 7.86 -22.34 -14.13
N GLU A 125 7.68 -22.48 -15.44
CA GLU A 125 6.87 -23.55 -16.03
C GLU A 125 7.41 -24.94 -15.68
N SER A 126 8.72 -25.15 -15.76
CA SER A 126 9.36 -26.43 -15.39
C SER A 126 9.21 -26.78 -13.91
N GLN A 127 9.01 -25.77 -13.06
CA GLN A 127 8.72 -25.92 -11.63
C GLN A 127 7.22 -26.10 -11.34
N GLY A 128 6.37 -26.16 -12.37
CA GLY A 128 4.93 -26.29 -12.22
C GLY A 128 4.24 -25.00 -11.77
N GLN A 129 4.89 -23.85 -11.92
CA GLN A 129 4.38 -22.54 -11.53
C GLN A 129 4.26 -21.62 -12.75
N PRO A 130 3.30 -21.85 -13.66
CA PRO A 130 3.15 -21.00 -14.84
C PRO A 130 2.95 -19.53 -14.42
N PRO A 131 3.67 -18.57 -15.04
CA PRO A 131 3.67 -17.17 -14.59
C PRO A 131 2.30 -16.52 -14.51
N GLU A 132 1.38 -16.90 -15.40
CA GLU A 132 0.01 -16.40 -15.46
C GLU A 132 -0.78 -16.79 -14.20
N THR A 133 -0.61 -18.04 -13.75
CA THR A 133 -1.23 -18.53 -12.51
C THR A 133 -0.63 -17.82 -11.31
N LEU A 134 0.70 -17.72 -11.25
CA LEU A 134 1.37 -16.99 -10.16
C LEU A 134 0.92 -15.53 -10.07
N LEU A 135 0.78 -14.85 -11.21
CA LEU A 135 0.29 -13.46 -11.23
C LEU A 135 -1.15 -13.40 -10.71
N THR A 136 -2.02 -14.28 -11.19
CA THR A 136 -3.43 -14.34 -10.76
C THR A 136 -3.55 -14.55 -9.26
N GLU A 137 -2.77 -15.46 -8.69
CA GLU A 137 -2.73 -15.72 -7.25
C GLU A 137 -2.25 -14.49 -6.47
N GLN A 138 -1.18 -13.84 -6.93
CA GLN A 138 -0.66 -12.63 -6.29
C GLN A 138 -1.65 -11.47 -6.32
N LEU A 139 -2.35 -11.26 -7.45
CA LEU A 139 -3.40 -10.25 -7.55
C LEU A 139 -4.57 -10.57 -6.61
N GLY A 140 -4.95 -11.85 -6.51
CA GLY A 140 -5.97 -12.30 -5.56
C GLY A 140 -5.58 -12.03 -4.10
N LEU A 141 -4.33 -12.31 -3.72
CA LEU A 141 -3.82 -12.02 -2.37
C LEU A 141 -3.86 -10.52 -2.04
N LEU A 142 -3.51 -9.66 -3.01
CA LEU A 142 -3.61 -8.21 -2.83
C LEU A 142 -5.07 -7.76 -2.67
N GLU A 143 -5.97 -8.28 -3.50
CA GLU A 143 -7.39 -7.96 -3.43
C GLU A 143 -7.99 -8.39 -2.08
N ASP A 144 -7.75 -9.64 -1.65
CA ASP A 144 -8.24 -10.16 -0.38
C ASP A 144 -7.71 -9.35 0.80
N GLY A 145 -6.41 -9.01 0.79
CA GLY A 145 -5.80 -8.19 1.83
C GLY A 145 -6.43 -6.79 1.92
N VAL A 146 -6.68 -6.15 0.77
CA VAL A 146 -7.34 -4.83 0.71
C VAL A 146 -8.79 -4.94 1.20
N ARG A 147 -9.56 -5.90 0.69
CA ARG A 147 -10.95 -6.11 1.11
C ARG A 147 -11.05 -6.37 2.60
N GLU A 148 -10.14 -7.15 3.15
CA GLU A 148 -10.17 -7.48 4.57
C GLU A 148 -9.86 -6.27 5.46
N ALA A 149 -8.90 -5.44 5.07
CA ALA A 149 -8.60 -4.21 5.78
C ALA A 149 -9.81 -3.26 5.78
N LEU A 150 -10.47 -3.10 4.63
CA LEU A 150 -11.69 -2.29 4.52
C LEU A 150 -12.84 -2.81 5.40
N ARG A 151 -13.04 -4.13 5.49
CA ARG A 151 -14.06 -4.71 6.38
C ARG A 151 -13.78 -4.43 7.86
N HIS A 152 -12.52 -4.49 8.28
CA HIS A 152 -12.13 -4.27 9.67
C HIS A 152 -12.37 -2.84 10.15
N ASP A 153 -12.18 -1.85 9.28
CA ASP A 153 -12.44 -0.44 9.58
C ASP A 153 -13.92 -0.22 9.92
N HIS A 154 -14.83 -0.72 9.06
CA HIS A 154 -16.27 -0.67 9.31
C HIS A 154 -16.69 -1.37 10.61
N ALA A 155 -16.17 -2.57 10.87
CA ALA A 155 -16.48 -3.32 12.08
C ALA A 155 -16.02 -2.60 13.36
N THR A 156 -14.93 -1.83 13.29
CA THR A 156 -14.42 -1.06 14.43
C THR A 156 -15.31 0.13 14.75
N ALA A 157 -15.78 0.85 13.72
CA ALA A 157 -16.75 1.93 13.88
C ALA A 157 -18.07 1.43 14.50
N ASP A 158 -18.60 0.30 14.02
CA ASP A 158 -19.85 -0.29 14.52
C ASP A 158 -19.76 -0.71 16.00
N ARG A 159 -18.60 -1.27 16.40
CA ARG A 159 -18.35 -1.60 17.82
C ARG A 159 -18.35 -0.36 18.71
N LEU A 160 -17.70 0.72 18.27
CA LEU A 160 -17.65 1.97 19.03
C LEU A 160 -19.05 2.57 19.22
N LEU A 161 -19.87 2.57 18.17
CA LEU A 161 -21.26 3.03 18.24
C LEU A 161 -22.09 2.16 19.20
N SER A 162 -21.93 0.85 19.12
CA SER A 162 -22.64 -0.10 19.98
C SER A 162 -22.26 0.09 21.46
N GLN A 163 -20.96 0.29 21.75
CA GLN A 163 -20.49 0.58 23.09
C GLN A 163 -21.01 1.92 23.61
N GLY A 164 -21.05 2.97 22.77
CA GLY A 164 -21.63 4.27 23.15
C GLY A 164 -23.11 4.18 23.52
N ARG A 165 -23.89 3.37 22.80
CA ARG A 165 -25.31 3.09 23.14
C ARG A 165 -25.44 2.39 24.49
N PHE A 166 -24.67 1.33 24.69
CA PHE A 166 -24.64 0.61 25.97
C PHE A 166 -24.27 1.51 27.15
N LEU A 167 -23.23 2.35 27.01
CA LEU A 167 -22.83 3.28 28.07
C LEU A 167 -23.95 4.29 28.38
N ARG A 168 -24.64 4.79 27.37
CA ARG A 168 -25.77 5.70 27.55
C ARG A 168 -26.95 5.03 28.25
N GLU A 169 -27.26 3.79 27.91
CA GLU A 169 -28.32 3.01 28.58
C GLU A 169 -27.95 2.73 30.05
N ARG A 170 -26.70 2.34 30.32
CA ARG A 170 -26.26 1.93 31.65
C ARG A 170 -26.05 3.08 32.63
N PHE A 171 -25.55 4.22 32.13
CA PHE A 171 -25.13 5.36 32.95
C PHE A 171 -25.92 6.64 32.68
N GLY A 172 -26.56 6.79 31.51
CA GLY A 172 -27.29 8.00 31.14
C GLY A 172 -28.67 8.17 31.79
N ALA A 173 -29.27 7.08 32.31
CA ALA A 173 -30.53 7.17 33.06
C ALA A 173 -30.37 7.83 34.44
N ALA A 174 -29.16 7.81 35.02
CA ALA A 174 -28.91 8.35 36.36
C ALA A 174 -29.02 9.89 36.44
N GLU A 175 -28.82 10.62 35.33
CA GLU A 175 -29.00 12.08 35.32
C GLU A 175 -30.47 12.52 35.23
N SER A 176 -31.36 11.68 34.69
CA SER A 176 -32.78 12.01 34.52
C SER A 176 -33.59 11.80 35.81
N GLU A 177 -33.25 10.81 36.64
CA GLU A 177 -33.93 10.59 37.92
C GLU A 177 -33.56 11.64 38.99
N LEU A 178 -32.38 12.25 38.90
CA LEU A 178 -31.94 13.35 39.79
C LEU A 178 -32.60 14.71 39.47
N ARG A 179 -33.44 14.81 38.43
CA ARG A 179 -34.18 16.04 38.07
C ARG A 179 -35.67 16.03 38.44
N LEU A 180 -36.17 14.97 39.08
CA LEU A 180 -37.55 14.90 39.58
C LEU A 180 -37.62 15.06 41.09
N THR A 181 -37.33 16.25 41.60
CA THR A 181 -37.95 16.74 42.84
C THR A 181 -37.82 18.27 42.94
N PRO A 182 -38.83 19.01 42.46
CA PRO A 182 -39.21 20.24 43.10
C PRO A 182 -40.61 20.07 43.71
N GLU A 183 -40.66 20.28 45.02
CA GLU A 183 -41.79 20.80 45.77
C GLU A 183 -42.96 19.86 46.12
N LEU A 184 -42.75 19.18 47.25
CA LEU A 184 -43.68 19.26 48.38
C LEU A 184 -44.15 20.73 48.58
N ARG A 185 -45.38 21.08 48.18
CA ARG A 185 -46.04 22.27 48.72
C ARG A 185 -47.44 21.94 49.23
N LYS A 186 -47.53 21.90 50.56
CA LYS A 186 -48.76 21.88 51.36
C LYS A 186 -49.70 23.01 50.95
N GLY A 187 -50.98 22.69 50.85
CA GLY A 187 -52.13 23.57 50.97
C GLY A 187 -53.22 22.79 51.70
#